data_AF-W6U7E1-F1
#
_entry.id   AF-W6U7E1-F1
#
_cell.length_a   1.000
_cell.length_b   1.000
_cell.length_c   1.000
_cell.angle_alpha   90.00
_cell.angle_beta   90.00
_cell.angle_gamma   90.00
#
_symmetry.space_group_name_H-M   'P 1'
#
loop_
_entity.id
_entity.type
_entity.pdbx_description
1 polymer ?
#
loop_
_entity_poly.entity_id
_entity_poly.type
_entity_poly.pdbx_seq_one_letter_code
_entity_poly.pdbx_strand_id
1 'polypeptide(L)'
;MAYSDLDARNNDFSSLENYNILADHHLAHFFNSPRVKQHLIKSGLITPGGEIVPEKDFRSELIRKSRQEAALKAYIRTLTDKAVENERNWQSRLRRSIEDIRNSQRIRKIRAERRQKREMEMLKTILFDTDGLVDLETEEERIFHNTELLCSPVNKVLHGKGVSKEDNWSIN
;
A
#
# COMPACT_ATOMS: atom_id res chain seq x y z
N MET A 1 54.77 73.52 -32.82
CA MET A 1 53.59 73.81 -31.97
C MET A 1 52.87 72.50 -31.75
N ALA A 2 52.69 72.16 -30.48
CA ALA A 2 52.19 70.89 -29.97
C ALA A 2 50.68 70.76 -30.12
N TYR A 3 50.19 69.56 -30.44
CA TYR A 3 48.86 69.07 -30.07
C TYR A 3 48.94 67.56 -29.86
N SER A 4 49.50 67.18 -28.71
CA SER A 4 49.16 65.95 -28.00
C SER A 4 48.08 66.29 -26.95
N ASP A 5 47.30 65.28 -26.59
CA ASP A 5 46.40 65.23 -25.42
C ASP A 5 44.97 65.78 -25.59
N LEU A 6 44.07 64.90 -26.08
CA LEU A 6 42.65 64.92 -25.70
C LEU A 6 42.06 63.50 -25.66
N ASP A 7 42.69 62.57 -24.93
CA ASP A 7 42.09 61.27 -24.56
C ASP A 7 41.87 61.15 -23.03
N ALA A 8 41.73 62.29 -22.36
CA ALA A 8 41.35 62.36 -20.96
C ALA A 8 40.01 63.10 -20.86
N ARG A 9 38.90 62.36 -21.00
CA ARG A 9 37.57 62.66 -20.46
C ARG A 9 36.58 61.72 -21.10
N ASN A 10 36.32 60.58 -20.45
CA ASN A 10 35.03 59.92 -20.41
C ASN A 10 35.16 58.66 -19.55
N ASN A 11 35.28 58.86 -18.24
CA ASN A 11 34.81 57.86 -17.27
C ASN A 11 34.45 58.52 -15.93
N ASP A 12 33.76 59.67 -15.99
CA ASP A 12 33.12 60.29 -14.82
C ASP A 12 31.74 59.63 -14.58
N PHE A 13 31.69 58.30 -14.49
CA PHE A 13 30.68 57.70 -13.63
C PHE A 13 31.09 58.05 -12.21
N SER A 14 30.16 58.60 -11.43
CA SER A 14 30.29 58.90 -10.00
C SER A 14 31.40 58.06 -9.36
N SER A 15 32.47 58.71 -8.88
CA SER A 15 33.66 58.06 -8.28
C SER A 15 33.30 56.99 -7.22
N LEU A 16 32.08 57.03 -6.68
CA LEU A 16 31.52 56.07 -5.73
C LEU A 16 30.87 54.82 -6.37
N GLU A 17 30.29 54.90 -7.57
CA GLU A 17 29.58 53.77 -8.20
C GLU A 17 30.54 52.65 -8.65
N ASN A 18 31.76 53.02 -9.06
CA ASN A 18 32.79 52.06 -9.48
C ASN A 18 33.79 51.74 -8.35
N TYR A 19 33.57 52.26 -7.15
CA TYR A 19 34.47 52.06 -6.03
C TYR A 19 34.33 50.65 -5.44
N ASN A 20 35.37 49.83 -5.60
CA ASN A 20 35.42 48.49 -5.02
C ASN A 20 36.01 48.53 -3.60
N ILE A 21 35.12 48.45 -2.61
CA ILE A 21 35.46 48.46 -1.19
C ILE A 21 36.40 47.31 -0.81
N LEU A 22 36.27 46.13 -1.43
CA LEU A 22 37.10 44.96 -1.13
C LEU A 22 38.55 45.13 -1.62
N ALA A 23 38.78 46.05 -2.55
CA ALA A 23 40.11 46.37 -3.07
C ALA A 23 40.76 47.58 -2.37
N ASP A 24 40.07 48.21 -1.40
CA ASP A 24 40.61 49.37 -0.69
C ASP A 24 41.75 48.98 0.26
N HIS A 25 42.89 49.63 0.09
CA HIS A 25 44.06 49.49 0.93
C HIS A 25 43.79 49.88 2.40
N HIS A 26 43.01 50.93 2.64
CA HIS A 26 42.73 51.40 4.00
C HIS A 26 41.81 50.45 4.78
N LEU A 27 41.03 49.64 4.07
CA LEU A 27 40.13 48.64 4.65
C LEU A 27 40.74 47.23 4.68
N ALA A 28 41.95 47.04 4.15
CA ALA A 28 42.60 45.74 4.08
C ALA A 28 42.73 45.07 5.46
N HIS A 29 43.00 45.84 6.52
CA HIS A 29 43.10 45.31 7.88
C HIS A 29 41.73 44.81 8.41
N PHE A 30 40.65 45.53 8.09
CA PHE A 30 39.30 45.15 8.48
C PHE A 30 38.86 43.86 7.77
N PHE A 31 39.05 43.77 6.46
CA PHE A 31 38.64 42.59 5.67
C PHE A 31 39.51 41.35 5.95
N ASN A 32 40.75 41.54 6.38
CA ASN A 32 41.62 40.44 6.82
C ASN A 32 41.26 39.89 8.21
N SER A 33 40.33 40.52 8.95
CA SER A 33 39.83 39.95 10.19
C SER A 33 39.21 38.56 9.94
N PRO A 34 39.56 37.52 10.72
CA PRO A 34 39.10 36.15 10.48
C PRO A 34 37.58 36.03 10.36
N ARG A 35 36.84 36.77 11.19
CA ARG A 35 35.37 36.80 11.19
C ARG A 35 34.82 37.36 9.88
N VAL A 36 35.38 38.48 9.43
CA VAL A 36 34.94 39.16 8.19
C VAL A 36 35.35 38.33 6.98
N LYS A 37 36.59 37.86 6.95
CA LYS A 37 37.11 36.97 5.89
C LYS A 37 36.26 35.71 5.74
N GLN A 38 35.94 35.02 6.85
CA GLN A 38 35.06 33.85 6.81
C GLN A 38 33.67 34.17 6.26
N HIS A 39 33.10 35.33 6.62
CA HIS A 39 31.80 35.74 6.10
C HIS A 39 31.87 35.99 4.59
N LEU A 40 32.88 36.70 4.10
CA LEU A 40 33.07 36.98 2.67
C LEU A 40 33.30 35.70 1.85
N ILE A 41 34.03 34.74 2.41
CA ILE A 41 34.21 33.40 1.82
C ILE A 41 32.87 32.65 1.73
N LYS A 42 32.10 32.62 2.82
CA LYS A 42 30.78 31.96 2.85
C LYS A 42 29.80 32.62 1.87
N SER A 43 29.86 33.94 1.75
CA SER A 43 29.06 34.71 0.82
C SER A 43 29.54 34.59 -0.63
N GLY A 44 30.72 34.00 -0.88
CA GLY A 44 31.25 33.78 -2.23
C GLY A 44 31.80 35.03 -2.92
N LEU A 45 32.05 36.11 -2.16
CA LEU A 45 32.64 37.35 -2.67
C LEU A 45 34.17 37.27 -2.75
N ILE A 46 34.77 36.42 -1.92
CA ILE A 46 36.21 36.17 -1.88
C ILE A 46 36.44 34.66 -1.88
N THR A 47 37.48 34.21 -2.57
CA THR A 47 37.92 32.80 -2.54
C THR A 47 38.55 32.44 -1.18
N PRO A 48 38.68 31.15 -0.82
CA PRO A 48 39.41 30.75 0.38
C PRO A 48 40.86 31.28 0.44
N GLY A 49 41.46 31.55 -0.74
CA GLY A 49 42.79 32.15 -0.88
C GLY A 49 42.85 33.65 -0.61
N GLY A 50 41.70 34.34 -0.53
CA GLY A 50 41.65 35.79 -0.33
C GLY A 50 41.51 36.61 -1.62
N GLU A 51 41.27 35.97 -2.76
CA GLU A 51 41.10 36.67 -4.04
C GLU A 51 39.65 37.12 -4.23
N ILE A 52 39.45 38.35 -4.73
CA ILE A 52 38.11 38.91 -4.97
C ILE A 52 37.50 38.21 -6.19
N VAL A 53 36.29 37.69 -6.04
CA VAL A 53 35.55 37.04 -7.14
C VAL A 53 34.94 38.11 -8.05
N PRO A 54 35.14 38.04 -9.39
CA PRO A 54 34.50 38.97 -10.32
C PRO A 54 32.97 38.91 -10.23
N GLU A 55 32.30 40.06 -10.36
CA GLU A 55 30.83 40.14 -10.25
C GLU A 55 30.12 39.20 -11.23
N LYS A 56 30.62 39.10 -12.47
CA LYS A 56 30.08 38.20 -13.50
C LYS A 56 30.02 36.75 -13.01
N ASP A 57 31.11 36.27 -12.43
CA ASP A 57 31.25 34.88 -12.01
C ASP A 57 30.37 34.63 -10.78
N PHE A 58 30.39 35.56 -9.81
CA PHE A 58 29.50 35.52 -8.65
C PHE A 58 28.02 35.41 -9.04
N ARG A 59 27.56 36.26 -9.97
CA ARG A 59 26.16 36.26 -10.45
C ARG A 59 25.83 34.97 -11.19
N SER A 60 26.74 34.46 -12.01
CA SER A 60 26.53 33.21 -12.74
C SER A 60 26.37 32.02 -11.79
N GLU A 61 27.17 31.97 -10.73
CA GLU A 61 27.13 30.93 -9.70
C GLU A 61 25.85 31.04 -8.85
N LEU A 62 25.42 32.25 -8.50
CA LEU A 62 24.17 32.49 -7.79
C LEU A 62 22.96 32.00 -8.60
N ILE A 63 22.91 32.33 -9.89
CA ILE A 63 21.87 31.86 -10.80
C ILE A 63 21.92 30.34 -10.92
N ARG A 64 23.11 29.75 -11.02
CA ARG A 64 23.29 28.29 -11.10
C ARG A 64 22.73 27.59 -9.86
N LYS A 65 23.08 28.06 -8.66
CA LYS A 65 22.56 27.51 -7.39
C LYS A 65 21.04 27.66 -7.30
N SER A 66 20.52 28.85 -7.58
CA SER A 66 19.07 29.10 -7.57
C SER A 66 18.31 28.16 -8.52
N ARG A 67 18.84 27.94 -9.74
CA ARG A 67 18.27 26.99 -10.70
C ARG A 67 18.29 25.55 -10.18
N GLN A 68 19.39 25.12 -9.56
CA GLN A 68 19.51 23.78 -8.98
C GLN A 68 18.53 23.55 -7.83
N GLU A 69 18.40 24.53 -6.93
CA GLU A 69 17.44 24.49 -5.84
C GLU A 69 16.00 24.43 -6.35
N ALA A 70 15.66 25.23 -7.36
CA ALA A 70 14.36 25.21 -8.00
C ALA A 70 14.06 23.86 -8.66
N ALA A 71 15.04 23.27 -9.37
CA ALA A 71 14.90 21.95 -9.98
C ALA A 71 14.70 20.85 -8.94
N LEU A 72 15.47 20.86 -7.85
CA LEU A 72 15.33 19.91 -6.75
C LEU A 72 13.95 20.04 -6.09
N LYS A 73 13.51 21.27 -5.81
CA LYS A 73 12.19 21.54 -5.22
C LYS A 73 11.05 21.04 -6.12
N ALA A 74 11.16 21.29 -7.43
CA ALA A 74 10.20 20.77 -8.41
C ALA A 74 10.19 19.24 -8.41
N TYR A 75 11.36 18.60 -8.42
CA TYR A 75 11.48 17.15 -8.38
C TYR A 75 10.84 16.56 -7.12
N ILE A 76 11.18 17.08 -5.94
CA ILE A 76 10.59 16.66 -4.66
C ILE A 76 9.06 16.79 -4.70
N ARG A 77 8.54 17.90 -5.24
CA ARG A 77 7.10 18.10 -5.39
C ARG A 77 6.47 17.01 -6.26
N THR A 78 7.04 16.74 -7.43
CA THR A 78 6.51 15.71 -8.34
C THR A 78 6.52 14.32 -7.71
N LEU A 79 7.59 13.97 -7.00
CA LEU A 79 7.72 12.69 -6.33
C LEU A 79 6.68 12.54 -5.20
N THR A 80 6.50 13.61 -4.42
CA THR A 80 5.55 13.64 -3.31
C THR A 80 4.11 13.53 -3.82
N ASP A 81 3.75 14.31 -4.84
CA ASP A 81 2.41 14.28 -5.43
C ASP A 81 2.11 12.87 -6.02
N LYS A 82 3.10 12.23 -6.66
CA LYS A 82 2.99 10.84 -7.15
C LYS A 82 2.78 9.85 -6.01
N ALA A 83 3.54 9.98 -4.91
CA ALA A 83 3.41 9.09 -3.76
C ALA A 83 2.02 9.20 -3.10
N VAL A 84 1.52 10.43 -2.94
CA VAL A 84 0.18 10.69 -2.40
C VAL A 84 -0.90 10.10 -3.31
N GLU A 85 -0.76 10.25 -4.62
CA GLU A 85 -1.71 9.68 -5.57
C GLU A 85 -1.71 8.15 -5.55
N ASN A 86 -0.53 7.53 -5.46
CA ASN A 86 -0.42 6.08 -5.33
C ASN A 86 -1.09 5.58 -4.05
N GLU A 87 -0.91 6.28 -2.92
CA GLU A 87 -1.52 5.92 -1.65
C GLU A 87 -3.05 6.01 -1.70
N ARG A 88 -3.59 7.10 -2.28
CA ARG A 88 -5.05 7.26 -2.47
C ARG A 88 -5.63 6.14 -3.33
N ASN A 89 -4.93 5.78 -4.42
CA ASN A 89 -5.33 4.70 -5.29
C ASN A 89 -5.27 3.33 -4.60
N TRP A 90 -4.20 3.08 -3.83
CA TRP A 90 -4.07 1.84 -3.06
C TRP A 90 -5.17 1.71 -2.01
N GLN A 91 -5.45 2.77 -1.23
CA GLN A 91 -6.53 2.79 -0.25
C GLN A 91 -7.89 2.56 -0.89
N SER A 92 -8.15 3.16 -2.05
CA SER A 92 -9.39 2.98 -2.79
C SER A 92 -9.56 1.54 -3.26
N ARG A 93 -8.49 0.93 -3.80
CA ARG A 93 -8.48 -0.48 -4.19
C ARG A 93 -8.70 -1.41 -3.01
N LEU A 94 -8.04 -1.14 -1.88
CA LEU A 94 -8.19 -1.92 -0.66
C LEU A 94 -9.64 -1.87 -0.14
N ARG A 95 -10.24 -0.67 -0.08
CA ARG A 95 -11.64 -0.50 0.33
C ARG A 95 -12.61 -1.29 -0.56
N ARG A 96 -12.43 -1.23 -1.88
CA ARG A 96 -13.22 -2.02 -2.84
C ARG A 96 -13.04 -3.52 -2.60
N SER A 97 -11.80 -3.98 -2.44
CA SER A 97 -11.51 -5.39 -2.18
C SER A 97 -12.18 -5.91 -0.90
N ILE A 98 -12.19 -5.11 0.17
CA ILE A 98 -12.87 -5.45 1.42
C ILE A 98 -14.38 -5.56 1.20
N GLU A 99 -14.97 -4.60 0.50
CA GLU A 99 -16.39 -4.60 0.20
C GLU A 99 -16.80 -5.77 -0.71
N ASP A 100 -15.97 -6.12 -1.70
CA ASP A 100 -16.19 -7.27 -2.57
C ASP A 100 -16.16 -8.59 -1.80
N ILE A 101 -15.22 -8.73 -0.85
CA ILE A 101 -15.16 -9.89 0.04
C ILE A 101 -16.43 -9.95 0.90
N ARG A 102 -16.84 -8.83 1.51
CA ARG A 102 -18.05 -8.75 2.35
C ARG A 102 -19.31 -9.10 1.57
N ASN A 103 -19.47 -8.54 0.37
CA ASN A 103 -20.60 -8.83 -0.51
C ASN A 103 -20.60 -10.27 -0.99
N SER A 104 -19.43 -10.81 -1.35
CA SER A 104 -19.28 -12.22 -1.73
C SER A 104 -19.68 -13.15 -0.59
N GLN A 105 -19.25 -12.87 0.64
CA GLN A 105 -19.64 -13.65 1.82
C GLN A 105 -21.16 -13.57 2.06
N ARG A 106 -21.75 -12.38 1.99
CA ARG A 106 -23.19 -12.19 2.12
C ARG A 106 -23.97 -12.98 1.07
N ILE A 107 -23.57 -12.90 -0.19
CA ILE A 107 -24.20 -13.63 -1.30
C ILE A 107 -24.08 -15.14 -1.09
N ARG A 108 -22.91 -15.63 -0.68
CA ARG A 108 -22.70 -17.06 -0.36
C ARG A 108 -23.65 -17.53 0.73
N LYS A 109 -23.81 -16.76 1.81
CA LYS A 109 -24.75 -17.05 2.90
C LYS A 109 -26.19 -17.14 2.39
N ILE A 110 -26.66 -16.13 1.67
CA ILE A 110 -28.02 -16.09 1.09
C ILE A 110 -28.25 -17.28 0.13
N ARG A 111 -27.25 -17.62 -0.70
CA ARG A 111 -27.34 -18.76 -1.62
C ARG A 111 -27.42 -20.09 -0.89
N ALA A 112 -26.69 -20.26 0.21
CA ALA A 112 -26.76 -21.45 1.05
C ALA A 112 -28.12 -21.59 1.73
N GLU A 113 -28.64 -20.53 2.34
CA GLU A 113 -29.99 -20.50 2.94
C GLU A 113 -31.08 -20.82 1.91
N ARG A 114 -31.01 -20.25 0.71
CA ARG A 114 -31.95 -20.57 -0.40
C ARG A 114 -31.83 -22.01 -0.88
N ARG A 115 -30.64 -22.63 -0.82
CA ARG A 115 -30.46 -24.04 -1.17
C ARG A 115 -31.09 -24.93 -0.11
N GLN A 116 -30.79 -24.68 1.17
CA GLN A 116 -31.36 -25.40 2.30
C GLN A 116 -32.89 -25.33 2.32
N LYS A 117 -33.46 -24.14 2.05
CA LYS A 117 -34.92 -24.00 1.93
C LYS A 117 -35.48 -24.88 0.82
N ARG A 118 -34.86 -24.89 -0.37
CA ARG A 118 -35.32 -25.76 -1.47
C ARG A 118 -35.19 -27.24 -1.14
N GLU A 119 -34.11 -27.65 -0.50
CA GLU A 119 -33.92 -29.04 -0.03
C GLU A 119 -35.01 -29.42 0.99
N MET A 120 -35.31 -28.55 1.94
CA MET A 120 -36.39 -28.75 2.90
C MET A 120 -37.76 -28.83 2.24
N GLU A 121 -38.07 -27.96 1.28
CA GLU A 121 -39.33 -28.04 0.52
C GLU A 121 -39.43 -29.32 -0.32
N MET A 122 -38.32 -29.77 -0.95
CA MET A 122 -38.31 -31.06 -1.66
C MET A 122 -38.53 -32.24 -0.72
N LEU A 123 -37.84 -32.27 0.43
CA LEU A 123 -38.04 -33.29 1.45
C LEU A 123 -39.47 -33.28 1.99
N LYS A 124 -40.03 -32.08 2.18
CA LYS A 124 -41.42 -31.88 2.57
C LYS A 124 -42.36 -32.51 1.55
N THR A 125 -42.21 -32.18 0.27
CA THR A 125 -43.01 -32.79 -0.81
C THR A 125 -42.91 -34.31 -0.78
N ILE A 126 -41.70 -34.88 -0.72
CA ILE A 126 -41.52 -36.34 -0.68
C ILE A 126 -42.18 -36.97 0.56
N LEU A 127 -42.07 -36.35 1.73
CA LEU A 127 -42.65 -36.87 2.98
C LEU A 127 -44.18 -36.78 3.00
N PHE A 128 -44.76 -35.69 2.48
CA PHE A 128 -46.22 -35.53 2.42
C PHE A 128 -46.85 -36.30 1.25
N ASP A 129 -46.11 -36.60 0.19
CA ASP A 129 -46.54 -37.51 -0.88
C ASP A 129 -46.50 -38.98 -0.42
N THR A 130 -45.78 -39.31 0.67
CA THR A 130 -45.81 -40.64 1.31
C THR A 130 -46.97 -40.87 2.27
N ASP A 131 -47.76 -39.84 2.61
CA ASP A 131 -49.00 -39.98 3.39
C ASP A 131 -50.16 -40.60 2.56
N GLY A 132 -49.89 -40.98 1.30
CA GLY A 132 -50.86 -41.55 0.37
C GLY A 132 -50.69 -43.03 0.02
N LEU A 133 -49.82 -43.81 0.69
CA LEU A 133 -49.71 -45.25 0.41
C LEU A 133 -49.16 -46.06 1.59
N VAL A 134 -50.06 -46.54 2.44
CA VAL A 134 -50.40 -47.95 2.74
C VAL A 134 -51.26 -47.89 4.02
N ASP A 135 -52.56 -48.17 3.88
CA ASP A 135 -53.39 -48.52 5.03
C ASP A 135 -52.81 -49.78 5.67
N LEU A 136 -52.02 -49.59 6.74
CA LEU A 136 -51.48 -50.67 7.56
C LEU A 136 -52.58 -51.52 8.23
N GLU A 137 -53.84 -51.08 8.17
CA GLU A 137 -55.00 -51.85 8.66
C GLU A 137 -55.45 -52.98 7.71
N THR A 138 -54.99 -53.04 6.45
CA THR A 138 -55.41 -54.11 5.51
C THR A 138 -54.33 -55.16 5.24
N GLU A 139 -53.07 -54.94 5.65
CA GLU A 139 -52.00 -55.93 5.44
C GLU A 139 -51.71 -56.79 6.69
N GLU A 140 -52.21 -56.43 7.88
CA GLU A 140 -52.13 -57.32 9.05
C GLU A 140 -52.90 -58.64 8.82
N GLU A 141 -54.03 -58.62 8.11
CA GLU A 141 -54.81 -59.84 7.83
C GLU A 141 -54.13 -60.81 6.85
N ARG A 142 -53.20 -60.35 6.00
CA ARG A 142 -52.44 -61.23 5.09
C ARG A 142 -51.26 -61.93 5.75
N ILE A 143 -50.69 -61.33 6.79
CA ILE A 143 -49.54 -61.90 7.50
C ILE A 143 -49.99 -63.02 8.44
N PHE A 144 -51.20 -62.95 9.01
CA PHE A 144 -51.72 -64.01 9.89
C PHE A 144 -52.03 -65.32 9.17
N HIS A 145 -52.53 -65.30 7.93
CA HIS A 145 -52.82 -66.56 7.21
C HIS A 145 -51.61 -67.26 6.60
N ASN A 146 -50.46 -66.58 6.51
CA ASN A 146 -49.24 -67.18 5.94
C ASN A 146 -48.21 -67.60 7.00
N THR A 147 -48.44 -67.25 8.27
CA THR A 147 -47.57 -67.63 9.39
C THR A 147 -47.98 -68.94 10.06
N GLU A 148 -49.18 -69.47 9.80
CA GLU A 148 -49.63 -70.79 10.28
C GLU A 148 -49.04 -71.98 9.49
N LEU A 149 -48.36 -71.75 8.36
CA LEU A 149 -47.77 -72.83 7.55
C LEU A 149 -46.25 -73.00 7.70
N LEU A 150 -45.58 -72.21 8.56
CA LEU A 150 -44.11 -72.26 8.70
C LEU A 150 -43.59 -72.49 10.13
N CYS A 151 -44.46 -72.78 11.10
CA CYS A 151 -44.00 -73.13 12.46
C CYS A 151 -43.92 -74.65 12.65
N SER A 152 -42.90 -75.28 12.03
CA SER A 152 -42.34 -76.53 12.58
C SER A 152 -41.29 -76.15 13.63
N PRO A 153 -41.34 -76.70 14.86
CA PRO A 153 -40.42 -76.28 15.90
C PRO A 153 -39.03 -76.88 15.64
N VAL A 154 -38.07 -76.04 15.22
CA VAL A 154 -36.65 -76.34 15.32
C VAL A 154 -36.06 -75.44 16.37
N ASN A 155 -35.70 -76.01 17.53
CA ASN A 155 -34.42 -75.72 18.16
C ASN A 155 -34.11 -76.69 19.32
N LYS A 156 -33.04 -77.46 19.15
CA LYS A 156 -32.17 -77.89 20.26
C LYS A 156 -30.74 -77.45 19.95
N VAL A 157 -30.36 -76.37 20.62
CA VAL A 157 -29.11 -76.16 21.36
C VAL A 157 -27.90 -76.99 20.92
N LEU A 158 -26.85 -76.31 20.43
CA LEU A 158 -25.48 -76.71 20.71
C LEU A 158 -24.61 -75.48 21.00
N HIS A 159 -23.99 -75.53 22.19
CA HIS A 159 -22.94 -74.66 22.68
C HIS A 159 -21.65 -74.80 21.87
N GLY A 160 -20.80 -73.77 21.87
CA GLY A 160 -19.36 -74.00 21.85
C GLY A 160 -18.45 -72.90 21.29
N LYS A 161 -17.88 -72.12 22.23
CA LYS A 161 -16.46 -71.69 22.34
C LYS A 161 -15.76 -70.86 21.23
N GLY A 162 -14.96 -69.90 21.71
CA GLY A 162 -13.68 -69.47 21.11
C GLY A 162 -13.66 -67.98 20.75
N VAL A 163 -13.22 -67.07 21.62
CA VAL A 163 -11.81 -66.63 21.85
C VAL A 163 -11.20 -65.88 20.66
N SER A 164 -11.04 -64.55 20.81
CA SER A 164 -9.78 -63.75 20.65
C SER A 164 -10.16 -62.27 20.45
N LYS A 165 -9.80 -61.36 21.38
CA LYS A 165 -8.52 -60.62 21.50
C LYS A 165 -8.39 -59.52 20.43
N GLU A 166 -8.69 -58.28 20.84
CA GLU A 166 -7.76 -57.12 20.88
C GLU A 166 -7.50 -56.52 19.49
N ASP A 167 -7.88 -55.25 19.29
CA ASP A 167 -6.89 -54.18 19.10
C ASP A 167 -7.54 -52.79 19.03
N ASN A 168 -7.05 -51.93 19.92
CA ASN A 168 -7.20 -50.49 19.95
C ASN A 168 -6.65 -49.85 18.67
N TRP A 169 -7.26 -48.78 18.16
CA TRP A 169 -6.50 -47.59 17.72
C TRP A 169 -7.30 -46.31 18.01
N SER A 170 -6.70 -45.45 18.83
CA SER A 170 -7.15 -44.11 19.20
C SER A 170 -6.92 -43.09 18.08
N ILE A 171 -7.86 -42.15 17.98
CA ILE A 171 -7.72 -40.69 17.90
C ILE A 171 -6.41 -40.15 17.28
N ASN A 172 -6.56 -39.44 16.16
CA ASN A 172 -5.94 -38.13 15.93
C ASN A 172 -6.89 -37.25 15.11
#